data_AF-A0A3D5YEU2-F1
#
_entry.id   AF-A0A3D5YEU2-F1
#
_cell.length_a   1.000
_cell.length_b   1.000
_cell.length_c   1.000
_cell.angle_alpha   90.00
_cell.angle_beta   90.00
_cell.angle_gamma   90.00
#
_symmetry.space_group_name_H-M   'P 1'
#
loop_
_entity.id
_entity.type
_entity.pdbx_description
1 polymer ?
#
loop_
_entity_poly.entity_id
_entity_poly.type
_entity_poly.pdbx_seq_one_letter_code
_entity_poly.pdbx_strand_id
1 'polypeptide(L)' 'MKDVTVKISGNKVYSLMKFESGVHRVQRIPATESQGRVHTSTVTVAIMPEAEDVDIVIDPKDIQMETYAASSAG' A
#
# COMPACT_ATOMS: atom_id res chain seq x y z
N MET A 1 -3.89 13.74 12.01
CA MET A 1 -4.17 12.83 10.88
C MET A 1 -2.97 11.91 10.76
N LYS A 2 -3.15 10.59 10.88
CA LYS A 2 -2.03 9.62 10.91
C LYS A 2 -1.71 9.05 9.51
N ASP A 3 -2.71 9.00 8.65
CA ASP A 3 -2.66 8.41 7.31
C ASP A 3 -3.82 8.97 6.46
N VAL A 4 -3.67 8.93 5.14
CA VAL A 4 -4.65 9.41 4.15
C VAL A 4 -4.61 8.48 2.95
N THR A 5 -5.77 8.03 2.47
CA THR A 5 -5.89 7.25 1.23
C THR A 5 -6.77 8.00 0.25
N VAL A 6 -6.30 8.11 -1.00
CA VAL A 6 -6.99 8.83 -2.07
C VAL A 6 -6.98 7.96 -3.33
N LYS A 7 -8.13 7.89 -4.01
CA LYS A 7 -8.24 7.25 -5.33
C LYS A 7 -8.22 8.33 -6.41
N ILE A 8 -7.31 8.18 -7.37
CA ILE A 8 -7.14 9.14 -8.47
C ILE A 8 -7.40 8.42 -9.79
N SER A 9 -8.43 8.86 -10.50
CA SER A 9 -8.85 8.29 -11.79
C SER A 9 -8.50 9.23 -12.93
N GLY A 10 -7.97 8.69 -14.04
CA GLY A 10 -7.56 9.48 -15.20
C GLY A 10 -6.62 8.70 -16.12
N ASN A 11 -6.16 9.35 -17.18
CA ASN A 11 -5.27 8.71 -18.15
C ASN A 11 -3.82 8.71 -17.62
N LYS A 12 -3.15 7.54 -17.66
CA LYS A 12 -1.73 7.36 -17.27
C LYS A 12 -1.36 7.90 -15.87
N VAL A 13 -2.30 7.90 -14.92
CA VAL A 13 -2.09 8.44 -13.55
C VAL A 13 -0.88 7.82 -12.87
N TYR A 14 -0.79 6.48 -12.85
CA TYR A 14 0.34 5.78 -12.24
C TYR A 14 1.68 6.17 -12.88
N SER A 15 1.72 6.35 -14.21
CA SER A 15 2.95 6.72 -14.92
C SER A 15 3.48 8.09 -14.53
N LEU A 16 2.60 9.03 -14.20
CA LEU A 16 2.96 10.37 -13.75
C LEU A 16 3.32 10.36 -12.26
N MET A 17 2.51 9.67 -11.46
CA MET A 17 2.62 9.73 -10.01
C MET A 17 3.71 8.82 -9.44
N LYS A 18 4.15 7.76 -10.13
CA LYS A 18 5.20 6.84 -9.62
C LYS A 18 6.47 7.52 -9.09
N PHE A 19 6.80 8.71 -9.59
CA PHE A 19 7.97 9.48 -9.18
C PHE A 19 7.79 10.22 -7.84
N GLU A 20 6.55 10.40 -7.39
CA GLU A 20 6.20 10.99 -6.09
C GLU A 20 6.25 9.95 -4.96
N SER A 21 6.50 8.68 -5.29
CA SER A 21 6.63 7.60 -4.31
C SER A 21 7.90 7.77 -3.49
N GLY A 22 7.81 7.53 -2.18
CA GLY A 22 8.94 7.57 -1.26
C GLY A 22 8.75 8.54 -0.10
N VAL A 23 9.88 8.95 0.50
CA VAL A 23 9.88 9.81 1.68
C VAL A 23 10.09 11.26 1.26
N HIS A 24 9.14 12.11 1.64
CA HIS A 24 9.21 13.55 1.48
C HIS A 24 9.63 14.18 2.79
N ARG A 25 10.62 15.09 2.73
CA ARG A 25 11.20 15.75 3.90
C ARG A 25 10.89 17.24 3.88
N VAL A 26 10.40 17.78 4.99
CA VAL A 26 10.15 19.21 5.17
C VAL A 26 10.90 19.74 6.38
N GLN A 27 11.48 20.93 6.23
CA GLN A 27 12.09 21.67 7.33
C GLN A 27 11.32 22.97 7.51
N ARG A 28 10.82 23.21 8.72
CA ARG A 28 10.02 24.39 9.03
C ARG A 28 10.07 24.74 10.51
N ILE A 29 9.65 25.95 10.85
CA ILE A 29 9.27 26.31 12.22
C ILE A 29 7.79 25.93 12.37
N PRO A 30 7.44 24.97 13.25
CA PRO A 30 6.05 24.60 13.47
C PRO A 30 5.24 25.77 14.03
N ALA A 31 3.98 25.90 13.63
CA ALA A 31 3.07 26.88 14.24
C ALA A 31 2.86 26.65 15.76
N THR A 32 3.15 25.44 16.24
CA THR A 32 3.07 25.05 17.65
C THR A 32 4.34 25.36 18.44
N GLU A 33 5.39 25.88 17.80
CA GLU A 33 6.71 26.08 18.41
C GLU A 33 6.90 27.54 18.84
N SER A 34 7.16 27.75 20.14
CA SER A 34 7.24 29.10 20.72
C SER A 34 8.63 29.74 20.61
N GLN A 35 9.70 28.95 20.49
CA GLN A 35 11.09 29.45 20.45
C GLN A 35 11.69 29.55 19.05
N GLY A 36 10.91 29.30 18.00
CA GLY A 36 11.37 29.44 16.62
C GLY A 36 12.39 28.37 16.18
N ARG A 37 12.41 27.20 16.84
CA ARG A 37 13.32 26.10 16.46
C ARG A 37 12.87 25.46 15.15
N VAL A 38 13.83 25.12 14.30
CA VAL A 38 13.56 24.41 13.05
C VAL A 38 13.36 22.93 13.34
N HIS A 39 12.21 22.40 12.95
CA HIS A 39 11.90 20.98 13.02
C HIS A 39 12.00 20.38 11.63
N THR A 40 12.58 19.18 11.55
CA THR A 40 12.54 18.35 10.34
C THR A 40 11.41 17.33 10.51
N SER A 41 10.50 17.26 9.55
CA SER A 41 9.43 16.27 9.50
C SER A 41 9.52 15.46 8.21
N THR A 42 9.06 14.22 8.25
CA THR A 42 9.01 13.33 7.09
C THR A 42 7.60 12.79 6.89
N VAL A 43 7.25 12.49 5.64
CA VAL A 43 6.01 11.80 5.27
C VAL A 43 6.32 10.77 4.19
N THR A 44 5.69 9.61 4.27
CA THR A 44 5.81 8.56 3.25
C THR A 44 4.62 8.62 2.31
N VAL A 45 4.90 8.58 1.01
CA VAL A 45 3.89 8.52 -0.04
C VAL A 45 4.03 7.17 -0.75
N ALA A 46 2.97 6.36 -0.72
CA ALA A 46 2.89 5.09 -1.42
C ALA A 46 1.91 5.22 -2.58
N ILE A 47 2.31 4.75 -3.77
CA ILE A 47 1.55 4.90 -5.01
C ILE A 47 1.45 3.53 -5.65
N MET A 48 0.24 3.05 -5.83
CA MET A 48 -0.06 1.74 -6.39
C MET A 48 -1.08 1.88 -7.51
N PRO A 49 -0.94 1.13 -8.61
CA PRO A 49 -2.00 1.05 -9.60
C PRO A 49 -3.18 0.30 -8.98
N GLU A 50 -4.39 0.70 -9.33
CA GLU A 50 -5.57 -0.10 -9.02
C GLU A 50 -5.53 -1.37 -9.88
N ALA A 51 -5.58 -2.53 -9.24
CA ALA A 51 -5.71 -3.81 -9.93
C ALA A 51 -7.20 -4.07 -10.17
N GLU A 52 -7.55 -4.55 -11.36
CA GLU A 52 -8.86 -5.13 -11.60
C GLU A 52 -8.92 -6.48 -10.89
N ASP A 53 -10.03 -6.74 -10.19
CA ASP A 53 -10.27 -8.06 -9.61
C ASP A 53 -10.35 -9.07 -10.75
N VAL A 54 -9.42 -10.03 -10.74
CA VAL A 54 -9.43 -11.15 -11.70
C VAL A 54 -10.28 -12.25 -11.09
N ASP A 55 -11.37 -12.61 -11.75
CA ASP A 55 -12.15 -13.81 -11.40
C ASP A 55 -11.31 -15.06 -11.69
N ILE A 56 -10.61 -15.56 -10.68
CA ILE A 56 -9.82 -16.79 -10.79
C ILE A 56 -10.78 -17.98 -10.64
N VAL A 57 -11.19 -18.53 -11.78
CA VAL A 57 -11.90 -19.81 -11.82
C VAL A 57 -10.87 -20.93 -11.79
N ILE A 58 -10.83 -21.68 -10.70
CA ILE A 58 -9.99 -22.88 -10.59
C ILE A 58 -10.68 -24.01 -11.37
N ASP A 59 -10.04 -24.53 -12.41
CA ASP A 59 -10.55 -25.72 -13.11
C ASP A 59 -10.48 -26.91 -12.15
N PRO A 60 -11.59 -27.65 -11.92
CA PRO A 60 -11.57 -28.86 -11.11
C PRO A 60 -10.52 -29.88 -11.50
N LYS A 61 -10.04 -29.87 -12.76
CA LYS A 61 -8.96 -30.74 -13.23
C LYS A 61 -7.58 -30.41 -12.64
N ASP A 62 -7.37 -29.17 -12.23
CA ASP A 62 -6.11 -28.71 -11.61
C ASP A 62 -6.12 -28.93 -10.09
N ILE A 63 -7.22 -29.42 -9.52
CA ILE A 63 -7.34 -29.73 -8.10
C ILE A 63 -6.96 -31.18 -7.87
N GLN A 64 -5.78 -31.40 -7.28
CA GLN A 64 -5.43 -32.69 -6.69
C GLN A 64 -5.95 -32.74 -5.25
N MET A 65 -7.05 -33.47 -5.04
CA MET A 65 -7.53 -33.81 -3.71
C MET A 65 -6.96 -35.16 -3.29
N GLU A 66 -6.07 -35.13 -2.31
CA GLU A 66 -5.56 -36.33 -1.67
C GLU A 66 -6.13 -36.41 -0.24
N THR A 67 -6.86 -37.49 0.03
CA THR A 67 -7.37 -37.78 1.38
C THR A 67 -6.43 -38.76 2.06
N TYR A 68 -5.80 -38.32 3.14
CA TYR A 68 -4.97 -39.15 4.00
C TYR A 68 -5.76 -39.56 5.24
N ALA A 69 -5.56 -40.78 5.72
CA ALA A 69 -6.05 -41.18 7.03
C ALA A 69 -5.39 -40.27 8.08
N ALA A 70 -6.19 -39.71 8.99
CA ALA A 70 -5.66 -38.93 10.10
C ALA A 70 -4.65 -39.82 10.86
N SER A 71 -3.42 -39.33 11.00
CA SER A 71 -2.41 -39.96 11.86
C SER A 71 -2.81 -39.73 13.32
N SER A 72 -3.86 -40.40 13.79
CA SER A 72 -4.13 -40.56 15.20
C SER A 72 -3.41 -41.81 15.68
N ALA A 73 -2.43 -41.64 16.58
CA ALA A 73 -2.19 -42.68 17.57
C ALA A 73 -3.47 -42.74 18.42
N GLY A 74 -4.16 -43.88 18.41
CA GLY A 74 -5.23 -44.14 19.37
C GLY A 74 -4.72 -43.98 20.80
#